data_AF-A0A6A8Q4Y8-F1
#
_entry.id   AF-A0A6A8Q4Y8-F1
#
_cell.length_a   1.000
_cell.length_b   1.000
_cell.length_c   1.000
_cell.angle_alpha   90.00
_cell.angle_beta   90.00
_cell.angle_gamma   90.00
#
_symmetry.space_group_name_H-M   'P 1'
#
loop_
_entity.id
_entity.type
_entity.pdbx_description
1 polymer ?
#
loop_
_entity_poly.entity_id
_entity_poly.type
_entity_poly.pdbx_seq_one_letter_code
_entity_poly.pdbx_strand_id
1 'polypeptide(L)'
;MENKANVCYRCGAEDENSNINLYGHTICLDCKSKLGLYKDKTIKRHFQSYGQNPKDERDHYEDEILYRLDFIKKDYINKKIKLLHILDRLKELS
;
A
#
# COMPACT_ATOMS: atom_id res chain seq x y z
N MET A 1 -25.68 1.33 -2.56
CA MET A 1 -24.46 1.94 -1.99
C MET A 1 -23.94 0.93 -0.97
N GLU A 2 -22.88 0.19 -1.33
CA GLU A 2 -22.37 -0.91 -0.49
C GLU A 2 -21.77 -0.34 0.80
N ASN A 3 -22.19 -0.90 1.94
CA ASN A 3 -21.63 -0.63 3.26
C ASN A 3 -20.11 -0.82 3.20
N LYS A 4 -19.35 0.29 3.19
CA LYS A 4 -17.91 0.23 3.44
C LYS A 4 -17.75 -0.18 4.89
N ALA A 5 -17.63 -1.48 5.11
CA ALA A 5 -17.35 -2.06 6.41
C ALA A 5 -16.20 -1.27 7.04
N ASN A 6 -16.46 -0.62 8.17
CA ASN A 6 -15.46 0.18 8.88
C ASN A 6 -14.51 -0.76 9.63
N VAL A 7 -13.80 -1.57 8.87
CA VAL A 7 -13.01 -2.71 9.32
C VAL A 7 -11.56 -2.46 8.95
N CYS A 8 -10.68 -2.57 9.95
CA CYS A 8 -9.25 -2.41 9.73
C CYS A 8 -8.74 -3.48 8.75
N TYR A 9 -8.17 -3.07 7.61
CA TYR A 9 -7.71 -4.00 6.57
C TYR A 9 -6.66 -5.00 7.06
N ARG A 10 -5.94 -4.66 8.15
CA ARG A 10 -4.80 -5.44 8.66
C ARG A 10 -5.19 -6.46 9.73
N CYS A 11 -6.06 -6.10 10.67
CA CYS A 11 -6.40 -6.95 11.80
C CYS A 11 -7.88 -7.34 11.88
N GLY A 12 -8.74 -6.79 11.01
CA GLY A 12 -10.17 -7.08 11.03
C GLY A 12 -10.97 -6.41 12.15
N ALA A 13 -10.36 -5.51 12.92
CA ALA A 13 -11.08 -4.81 14.00
C ALA A 13 -12.16 -3.88 13.42
N GLU A 14 -13.39 -4.04 13.91
CA GLU A 14 -14.52 -3.16 13.62
C GLU A 14 -14.66 -2.20 14.79
N ASP A 15 -14.18 -0.97 14.62
CA ASP A 15 -14.34 0.09 15.60
C ASP A 15 -14.60 1.38 14.86
N GLU A 16 -15.85 1.85 14.93
CA GLU A 16 -16.29 3.03 14.21
C GLU A 16 -15.58 4.31 14.64
N ASN A 17 -15.04 4.34 15.86
CA ASN A 17 -14.46 5.53 16.46
C ASN A 17 -12.93 5.61 16.29
N SER A 18 -12.24 4.49 16.06
CA SER A 18 -10.77 4.46 15.94
C SER A 18 -10.25 4.07 14.56
N ASN A 19 -11.09 3.52 13.70
CA ASN A 19 -10.72 3.26 12.32
C ASN A 19 -10.76 4.55 11.50
N ILE A 20 -9.64 4.81 10.82
CA ILE A 20 -9.50 5.98 9.96
C ILE A 20 -9.27 5.57 8.52
N ASN A 21 -9.60 6.47 7.59
CA ASN A 21 -9.14 6.35 6.21
C ASN A 21 -7.72 6.89 6.10
N LEU A 22 -6.78 6.03 5.73
CA LEU A 22 -5.40 6.40 5.42
C LEU A 22 -5.12 6.05 3.95
N TYR A 23 -5.06 7.07 3.09
CA TYR A 23 -4.78 6.94 1.65
C TYR A 23 -5.69 5.93 0.93
N GLY A 24 -6.99 5.90 1.28
CA GLY A 24 -7.96 4.99 0.66
C GLY A 24 -8.14 3.66 1.37
N HIS A 25 -7.40 3.40 2.45
CA HIS A 25 -7.51 2.17 3.25
C HIS A 25 -8.06 2.44 4.66
N THR A 26 -9.01 1.63 5.11
CA THR A 26 -9.50 1.66 6.50
C THR A 26 -8.52 0.95 7.42
N ILE A 27 -7.98 1.65 8.43
CA ILE A 27 -6.99 1.12 9.37
C ILE A 27 -7.22 1.66 10.79
N CYS A 28 -7.07 0.81 11.82
CA CYS A 28 -7.10 1.25 13.21
C CYS A 28 -5.80 1.97 13.62
N LEU A 29 -5.87 2.79 14.68
CA LEU A 29 -4.72 3.54 15.19
C LEU A 29 -3.54 2.64 15.60
N ASP A 30 -3.82 1.47 16.17
CA ASP A 30 -2.79 0.49 16.56
C ASP A 30 -2.06 -0.11 15.38
N CYS A 31 -2.77 -0.40 14.28
CA CYS A 31 -2.14 -0.91 13.08
C CYS A 31 -1.37 0.21 12.35
N LYS A 32 -1.88 1.45 12.39
CA LYS A 32 -1.22 2.62 11.83
C LYS A 32 0.11 2.92 12.52
N SER A 33 0.18 2.87 13.86
CA SER A 33 1.42 3.10 14.59
C SER A 33 2.52 2.10 14.22
N LYS A 34 2.13 0.88 13.83
CA LYS A 34 3.02 -0.21 13.38
C LYS A 34 3.39 -0.16 11.90
N LEU A 35 2.95 0.86 11.13
CA LEU A 35 3.33 1.00 9.71
C LEU A 35 4.76 1.54 9.53
N GLY A 36 5.36 2.13 10.57
CA GLY A 36 6.71 2.69 10.47
C GLY A 36 6.81 3.84 9.47
N LEU A 37 5.75 4.63 9.31
CA LEU A 37 5.72 5.76 8.39
C LEU A 37 6.88 6.72 8.70
N TYR A 38 7.56 7.17 7.64
CA TYR A 38 8.64 8.12 7.79
C TYR A 38 8.11 9.46 8.31
N LYS A 39 8.84 10.02 9.28
CA LYS A 39 8.62 11.39 9.76
C LYS A 39 9.16 12.38 8.72
N ASP A 40 8.65 13.61 8.73
CA ASP A 40 9.05 14.67 7.79
C ASP A 40 10.56 14.88 7.71
N LYS A 41 11.28 14.80 8.85
CA LYS A 41 12.75 14.89 8.88
C LYS A 41 13.41 13.80 8.01
N THR A 42 12.90 12.58 8.06
CA THR A 42 13.39 11.47 7.25
C THR A 42 13.06 11.70 5.79
N ILE A 43 11.81 12.07 5.48
CA ILE A 43 11.38 12.37 4.09
C ILE A 43 12.25 13.47 3.48
N LYS A 44 12.45 14.58 4.20
CA LYS A 44 13.29 15.69 3.76
C LYS A 44 14.73 15.26 3.50
N ARG A 45 15.31 14.43 4.37
CA ARG A 45 16.66 13.90 4.15
C ARG A 45 16.74 13.07 2.87
N HIS A 46 15.79 12.16 2.65
CA HIS A 46 15.76 11.35 1.43
C HIS A 46 15.62 12.22 0.17
N PHE A 47 14.70 13.19 0.19
CA PHE A 47 14.52 14.15 -0.90
C PHE A 47 15.81 14.93 -1.21
N GLN A 48 16.52 15.40 -0.19
CA GLN A 48 17.76 16.16 -0.34
C GLN A 48 18.96 15.32 -0.82
N SER A 49 19.01 14.04 -0.45
CA SER A 49 20.09 13.13 -0.84
C SER A 49 19.86 12.45 -2.19
N TYR A 50 18.64 12.53 -2.73
CA TYR A 50 18.29 11.86 -3.98
C TYR A 50 19.04 12.50 -5.17
N GLY A 51 19.52 11.66 -6.09
CA GLY A 51 20.39 12.06 -7.20
C GLY A 51 21.88 12.10 -6.83
N GLN A 52 22.24 11.92 -5.56
CA GLN A 52 23.63 11.80 -5.12
C GLN A 52 24.14 10.35 -5.19
N ASN A 53 23.24 9.38 -5.36
CA ASN A 53 23.59 7.97 -5.47
C ASN A 53 23.55 7.54 -6.95
N PRO A 54 24.62 6.93 -7.50
CA PRO A 54 24.62 6.45 -8.88
C PRO A 54 23.61 5.32 -9.16
N LYS A 55 22.95 4.77 -8.13
CA LYS A 55 21.84 3.82 -8.26
C LYS A 55 20.47 4.48 -8.39
N ASP A 56 20.37 5.80 -8.25
CA ASP A 56 19.11 6.51 -8.45
C ASP A 56 18.79 6.49 -9.96
N GLU A 57 17.72 5.79 -10.33
CA GLU A 57 17.36 5.54 -11.74
C GLU A 57 16.42 6.61 -12.33
N ARG A 58 16.05 7.62 -11.54
CA ARG A 58 15.11 8.67 -11.89
C ARG A 58 15.70 10.05 -11.59
N ASP A 59 15.21 11.06 -12.31
CA ASP A 59 15.74 12.43 -12.21
C ASP A 59 15.31 13.11 -10.91
N HIS A 60 14.11 12.79 -10.41
CA HIS A 60 13.57 13.37 -9.19
C HIS A 60 13.04 12.32 -8.21
N TYR A 61 13.16 12.62 -6.92
CA TYR A 61 12.70 11.70 -5.86
C TYR A 61 11.20 11.42 -5.96
N GLU A 62 10.39 12.41 -6.38
CA GLU A 62 8.96 12.23 -6.59
C GLU A 62 8.67 11.21 -7.71
N ASP A 63 9.39 11.28 -8.82
CA ASP A 63 9.25 10.34 -9.94
C ASP A 63 9.58 8.91 -9.51
N GLU A 64 10.57 8.74 -8.64
CA GLU A 64 10.90 7.45 -8.04
C GLU A 64 9.78 6.91 -7.14
N ILE A 65 9.18 7.77 -6.31
CA ILE A 65 8.04 7.36 -5.47
C ILE A 65 6.84 6.99 -6.35
N LEU A 66 6.53 7.78 -7.39
CA LEU A 66 5.46 7.49 -8.34
C LEU A 66 5.71 6.19 -9.10
N TYR A 67 6.93 5.97 -9.56
CA TYR A 67 7.34 4.74 -10.23
C TYR A 67 7.15 3.52 -9.33
N ARG A 68 7.59 3.59 -8.07
CA ARG A 68 7.41 2.50 -7.09
C ARG A 68 5.94 2.23 -6.79
N LEU A 69 5.11 3.27 -6.70
CA LEU A 69 3.66 3.11 -6.53
C LEU A 69 3.01 2.39 -7.72
N ASP A 70 3.37 2.77 -8.95
CA ASP A 70 2.88 2.11 -10.17
C ASP A 70 3.35 0.65 -10.25
N PHE A 71 4.62 0.39 -9.93
CA PHE A 71 5.18 -0.95 -9.88
C PHE A 71 4.42 -1.85 -8.90
N ILE A 72 4.21 -1.38 -7.66
CA ILE A 72 3.46 -2.12 -6.62
C ILE A 72 2.02 -2.39 -7.09
N LYS A 73 1.37 -1.40 -7.71
CA LYS A 73 0.01 -1.56 -8.23
C LYS A 73 -0.06 -2.66 -9.29
N LYS A 74 0.86 -2.67 -10.25
CA LYS A 74 0.93 -3.68 -11.32
C LYS A 74 1.21 -5.07 -10.74
N ASP A 75 2.16 -5.19 -9.82
CA ASP A 75 2.47 -6.45 -9.14
C ASP A 75 1.27 -7.02 -8.38
N TYR A 76 0.58 -6.17 -7.61
CA TYR A 76 -0.64 -6.55 -6.89
C TYR A 76 -1.74 -7.06 -7.84
N ILE A 77 -2.00 -6.33 -8.94
CA ILE A 77 -2.99 -6.73 -9.95
C ILE A 77 -2.63 -8.10 -10.55
N ASN A 78 -1.36 -8.27 -10.95
CA ASN A 78 -0.88 -9.53 -11.53
C ASN A 78 -1.05 -10.71 -10.56
N LYS A 79 -0.69 -10.53 -9.29
CA LYS A 79 -0.87 -11.55 -8.25
C LYS A 79 -2.35 -11.86 -8.01
N LYS A 80 -3.22 -10.85 -7.96
CA LYS A 80 -4.66 -11.02 -7.79
C LYS A 80 -5.27 -11.82 -8.95
N ILE A 81 -4.92 -11.50 -10.20
CA ILE A 81 -5.39 -12.25 -11.38
C ILE A 81 -5.00 -13.73 -11.30
N LYS A 82 -3.75 -14.04 -10.93
CA LYS A 82 -3.29 -15.42 -10.78
C LYS A 82 -4.09 -16.19 -9.72
N LEU A 83 -4.34 -15.57 -8.56
CA LEU A 83 -5.12 -16.21 -7.50
C LEU A 83 -6.58 -16.42 -7.91
N LEU A 84 -7.19 -15.44 -8.58
CA LEU A 84 -8.56 -15.59 -9.11
C LEU A 84 -8.65 -16.71 -10.15
N HIS A 85 -7.66 -16.80 -11.05
CA HIS A 85 -7.60 -17.89 -12.02
C HIS A 85 -7.50 -19.26 -11.32
N ILE A 86 -6.67 -19.40 -10.29
CA ILE A 86 -6.58 -20.65 -9.50
C ILE A 86 -7.95 -21.00 -8.90
N LEU A 87 -8.63 -20.04 -8.25
CA LEU A 87 -9.96 -20.26 -7.68
C LEU A 87 -10.99 -20.68 -8.71
N ASP A 88 -10.91 -20.14 -9.92
CA ASP A 88 -11.77 -20.52 -11.04
C ASP A 88 -11.50 -21.96 -11.49
N ARG A 89 -10.23 -22.31 -11.72
CA ARG A 89 -9.83 -23.69 -12.08
C ARG A 89 -10.22 -24.73 -11.04
N LEU A 90 -10.15 -24.38 -9.75
CA LEU A 90 -10.53 -25.30 -8.67
C LEU A 90 -12.00 -25.71 -8.73
N LYS A 91 -12.90 -24.86 -9.25
CA LYS A 91 -14.33 -25.19 -9.42
C LYS A 91 -14.60 -26.19 -10.54
N GLU A 92 -13.76 -26.20 -11.56
CA GLU A 92 -13.87 -27.17 -12.67
C GLU A 92 -13.20 -28.51 -12.35
N LEU A 93 -12.32 -28.53 -11.37
CA LEU A 93 -11.60 -29.72 -10.91
C LEU A 93 -12.27 -30.42 -9.71
N SER A 94 -13.29 -29.78 -9.12
CA SER A 94 -14.13 -30.31 -8.03
C SER A 94 -15.38 -30.98 -8.58
#